data_AF-D4DII7-F1
#
_entry.id   AF-D4DII7-F1
#
_cell.length_a   1.000
_cell.length_b   1.000
_cell.length_c   1.000
_cell.angle_alpha   90.00
_cell.angle_beta   90.00
_cell.angle_gamma   90.00
#
_symmetry.space_group_name_H-M   'P 1'
#
loop_
_entity.id
_entity.type
_entity.pdbx_description
1 polymer ?
#
loop_
_entity_poly.entity_id
_entity_poly.type
_entity_poly.pdbx_seq_one_letter_code
_entity_poly.pdbx_strand_id
1 'polypeptide(L)'
;MTWTLEEAVEQLESAVAELVKVIVSSAFDSGLKTNILDHILNVVVSSRHLDQSIVTSIIKNLYPAERVPAKVVSRVICSLGATKSKPSPATQNLLLRWLLLVYDCLVNQIHLEKFYSILFDNLDMISLRRPICHLLSLITRRKHVKPFRVWALLELIRNTGGDERELWGLLRVYKSYYPDIIVDDTAIPRRRATYFFKHPDQEWTAHMKLLQERAANTAPQIAPEAFQAIRRDGVKRSRIEVVIPVPKTSRVRRGFTSLEELSNVRDFVKKLDKIELPNQIASALMEPLSQKFLLLVQNKEALQRMESWLTSFFEDELDQLREENASSEELGFVLDSLVRYVRYTKAFPGSLDKFLQHYLPVWDGTSHRATVLRLLEYAPLRDDTLRQYFLPLENAILDNTMESKSLVLQYYTALIRRYGSILRSKTSVDQALDLVSVVQRAELMSLTLMECPATCGANPAKDSRPSSSPVMQFYTQLAELYVHAPTNPLIRLNTPPPETVYLLVFTPVLSHMSLMSNVIAIYKSSFEQSLATTASAGDAPRQLYADAVVASLNGYVLDICNLLWRNRGLNGDEPNALGCLVRSDVVELLTEYIQESLLLEKTGKRYWPD
;
A
#
# COMPACT_ATOMS: atom_id res chain seq x y z
N MET A 1 41.16 64.18 -8.06
CA MET A 1 41.84 62.88 -7.90
C MET A 1 41.50 62.05 -9.13
N THR A 2 42.42 62.00 -10.08
CA THR A 2 42.31 61.13 -11.26
C THR A 2 42.73 59.74 -10.83
N TRP A 3 41.77 58.82 -10.68
CA TRP A 3 42.09 57.41 -10.49
C TRP A 3 42.90 56.92 -11.69
N THR A 4 43.95 56.14 -11.46
CA THR A 4 44.55 55.37 -12.54
C THR A 4 43.53 54.31 -13.01
N LEU A 5 43.58 53.92 -14.29
CA LEU A 5 42.68 52.90 -14.84
C LEU A 5 42.75 51.58 -14.05
N GLU A 6 43.90 51.27 -13.46
CA GLU A 6 44.13 50.08 -12.63
C GLU A 6 43.42 50.19 -11.27
N GLU A 7 43.52 51.32 -10.58
CA GLU A 7 42.78 51.56 -9.31
C GLU A 7 41.26 51.53 -9.51
N ALA A 8 40.77 52.03 -10.65
CA ALA A 8 39.35 52.00 -10.98
C ALA A 8 38.83 50.58 -11.27
N VAL A 9 39.68 49.71 -11.84
CA VAL A 9 39.35 48.30 -12.12
C VAL A 9 39.35 47.49 -10.81
N GLU A 10 40.33 47.69 -9.93
CA GLU A 10 40.35 47.03 -8.62
C GLU A 10 39.14 47.41 -7.74
N GLN A 11 38.72 48.68 -7.76
CA GLN A 11 37.51 49.09 -7.05
C GLN A 11 36.23 48.50 -7.63
N LEU A 12 36.17 48.33 -8.96
CA LEU A 12 35.04 47.66 -9.61
C LEU A 12 34.98 46.18 -9.24
N GLU A 13 36.12 45.47 -9.24
CA GLU A 13 36.21 44.06 -8.84
C GLU A 13 35.83 43.86 -7.35
N SER A 14 36.28 44.75 -6.47
CA SER A 14 35.92 44.75 -5.05
C SER A 14 34.41 44.94 -4.84
N ALA A 15 33.80 45.91 -5.52
CA ALA A 15 32.35 46.15 -5.45
C ALA A 15 31.53 44.96 -5.98
N VAL A 16 31.98 44.33 -7.07
CA VAL A 16 31.35 43.12 -7.63
C VAL A 16 31.46 41.96 -6.64
N ALA A 17 32.60 41.79 -5.97
CA ALA A 17 32.79 40.73 -4.98
C ALA A 17 31.86 40.88 -3.75
N GLU A 18 31.63 42.11 -3.28
CA GLU A 18 30.68 42.37 -2.19
C GLU A 18 29.24 42.06 -2.59
N LEU A 19 28.81 42.49 -3.77
CA LEU A 19 27.47 42.18 -4.30
C LEU A 19 27.25 40.67 -4.44
N VAL A 20 28.26 39.94 -4.88
CA VAL A 20 28.21 38.47 -4.97
C VAL A 20 28.04 37.82 -3.60
N LYS A 21 28.72 38.32 -2.56
CA LYS A 21 28.54 37.80 -1.19
C LYS A 21 27.10 37.96 -0.70
N VAL A 22 26.47 39.10 -0.98
CA VAL A 22 25.06 39.37 -0.62
C VAL A 22 24.11 38.43 -1.38
N ILE A 23 24.36 38.20 -2.67
CA ILE A 23 23.56 37.27 -3.48
C ILE A 23 23.70 35.83 -2.95
N VAL A 24 24.91 35.42 -2.60
CA VAL A 24 25.19 34.07 -2.09
C VAL A 24 24.54 33.84 -0.72
N SER A 25 24.64 34.79 0.22
CA SER A 25 23.99 34.66 1.53
C SER A 25 22.46 34.62 1.40
N SER A 26 21.88 35.52 0.60
CA SER A 26 20.44 35.55 0.35
C SER A 26 19.93 34.27 -0.31
N ALA A 27 20.68 33.72 -1.27
CA ALA A 27 20.35 32.46 -1.94
C ALA A 27 20.43 31.26 -1.00
N PHE A 28 21.38 31.27 -0.05
CA PHE A 28 21.51 30.22 0.97
C PHE A 28 20.35 30.25 1.97
N ASP A 29 19.93 31.43 2.44
CA ASP A 29 18.91 31.54 3.48
C ASP A 29 17.46 31.34 2.98
N SER A 30 17.16 31.86 1.79
CA SER A 30 15.77 31.96 1.28
C SER A 30 15.53 31.29 -0.07
N GLY A 31 16.59 30.86 -0.76
CA GLY A 31 16.50 30.39 -2.14
C GLY A 31 16.16 31.51 -3.14
N LEU A 32 16.34 31.23 -4.43
CA LEU A 32 16.14 32.16 -5.53
C LEU A 32 14.81 31.93 -6.23
N LYS A 33 14.04 33.02 -6.41
CA LYS A 33 12.84 33.03 -7.26
C LYS A 33 13.20 32.81 -8.72
N THR A 34 12.26 32.26 -9.50
CA THR A 34 12.45 31.90 -10.91
C THR A 34 12.98 33.05 -11.79
N ASN A 35 12.49 34.28 -11.59
CA ASN A 35 12.94 35.45 -12.36
C ASN A 35 14.41 35.82 -12.06
N ILE A 36 14.77 35.85 -10.78
CA ILE A 36 16.14 36.20 -10.34
C ILE A 36 17.12 35.10 -10.79
N LEU A 37 16.70 33.85 -10.70
CA LEU A 37 17.46 32.70 -11.19
C LEU A 37 17.70 32.78 -12.72
N ASP A 38 16.70 33.17 -13.51
CA ASP A 38 16.85 33.39 -14.96
C ASP A 38 17.88 34.49 -15.24
N HIS A 39 17.81 35.61 -14.52
CA HIS A 39 18.74 36.73 -14.67
C HIS A 39 20.18 36.38 -14.29
N ILE A 40 20.40 35.75 -13.14
CA ILE A 40 21.74 35.34 -12.70
C ILE A 40 22.36 34.36 -13.69
N LEU A 41 21.59 33.37 -14.16
CA LEU A 41 22.08 32.44 -15.18
C LEU A 41 22.36 33.13 -16.53
N ASN A 42 21.61 34.16 -16.90
CA ASN A 42 21.91 34.92 -18.12
C ASN A 42 23.24 35.68 -18.00
N VAL A 43 23.51 36.27 -16.83
CA VAL A 43 24.78 36.94 -16.54
C VAL A 43 25.92 35.92 -16.57
N VAL A 44 25.81 34.80 -15.86
CA VAL A 44 26.85 33.75 -15.80
C VAL A 44 27.17 33.15 -17.19
N VAL A 45 26.16 32.99 -18.05
CA VAL A 45 26.36 32.43 -19.40
C VAL A 45 26.94 33.46 -20.37
N SER A 46 26.63 34.76 -20.20
CA SER A 46 27.01 35.82 -21.14
C SER A 46 28.27 36.59 -20.74
N SER A 47 28.62 36.62 -19.45
CA SER A 47 29.71 37.43 -18.92
C SER A 47 31.08 36.83 -19.24
N ARG A 48 31.99 37.67 -19.74
CA ARG A 48 33.40 37.32 -19.97
C ARG A 48 34.38 37.94 -18.98
N HIS A 49 33.89 38.89 -18.18
CA HIS A 49 34.69 39.73 -17.28
C HIS A 49 34.53 39.33 -15.80
N LEU A 50 33.81 38.24 -15.52
CA LEU A 50 33.70 37.72 -14.17
C LEU A 50 34.78 36.67 -13.93
N ASP A 51 35.45 36.77 -12.80
CA ASP A 51 36.43 35.78 -12.38
C ASP A 51 35.80 34.39 -12.21
N GLN A 52 36.58 33.37 -12.56
CA GLN A 52 36.14 31.98 -12.45
C GLN A 52 35.80 31.57 -11.01
N SER A 53 36.42 32.20 -10.00
CA SER A 53 36.14 32.01 -8.57
C SER A 53 34.74 32.51 -8.22
N ILE A 54 34.38 33.71 -8.67
CA ILE A 54 33.07 34.34 -8.50
C ILE A 54 31.99 33.49 -9.16
N VAL A 55 32.19 33.10 -10.43
CA VAL A 55 31.25 32.25 -11.17
C VAL A 55 31.02 30.91 -10.47
N THR A 56 32.08 30.30 -9.94
CA THR A 56 31.98 29.03 -9.20
C THR A 56 31.19 29.20 -7.89
N SER A 57 31.41 30.30 -7.16
CA SER A 57 30.71 30.61 -5.92
C SER A 57 29.20 30.83 -6.15
N ILE A 58 28.85 31.55 -7.23
CA ILE A 58 27.46 31.75 -7.63
C ILE A 58 26.80 30.41 -7.96
N ILE A 59 27.40 29.59 -8.84
CA ILE A 59 26.76 28.34 -9.29
C ILE A 59 26.56 27.35 -8.13
N LYS A 60 27.52 27.25 -7.21
CA LYS A 60 27.39 26.37 -6.03
C LYS A 60 26.25 26.78 -5.09
N ASN A 61 25.84 28.05 -5.11
CA ASN A 61 24.77 28.57 -4.25
C ASN A 61 23.48 28.90 -5.02
N LEU A 62 23.32 28.40 -6.25
CA LEU A 62 22.08 28.56 -7.03
C LEU A 62 20.97 27.64 -6.51
N TYR A 63 20.41 27.93 -5.33
CA TYR A 63 19.29 27.18 -4.76
C TYR A 63 17.95 27.69 -5.32
N PRO A 64 17.17 26.90 -6.08
CA PRO A 64 15.86 27.32 -6.56
C PRO A 64 14.79 27.24 -5.46
N ALA A 65 14.12 28.34 -5.16
CA ALA A 65 12.99 28.39 -4.20
C ALA A 65 11.69 27.79 -4.78
N GLU A 66 11.56 27.78 -6.11
CA GLU A 66 10.39 27.29 -6.86
C GLU A 66 10.84 26.27 -7.91
N ARG A 67 9.88 25.56 -8.53
CA ARG A 67 10.20 24.63 -9.62
C ARG A 67 10.83 25.36 -10.81
N VAL A 68 11.85 24.75 -11.40
CA VAL A 68 12.67 25.38 -12.46
C VAL A 68 11.95 25.31 -13.82
N PRO A 69 11.72 26.44 -14.50
CA PRO A 69 11.01 26.47 -15.77
C PRO A 69 11.89 26.00 -16.95
N ALA A 70 11.24 25.54 -18.02
CA ALA A 70 11.90 25.02 -19.23
C ALA A 70 12.85 26.03 -19.91
N LYS A 71 12.56 27.34 -19.79
CA LYS A 71 13.40 28.42 -20.33
C LYS A 71 14.82 28.40 -19.74
N VAL A 72 14.92 28.20 -18.43
CA VAL A 72 16.19 28.12 -17.69
C VAL A 72 17.00 26.90 -18.15
N VAL A 73 16.34 25.74 -18.24
CA VAL A 73 16.96 24.49 -18.72
C VAL A 73 17.50 24.67 -20.14
N SER A 74 16.74 25.31 -21.02
CA SER A 74 17.16 25.60 -22.39
C SER A 74 18.41 26.46 -22.43
N ARG A 75 18.48 27.53 -21.60
CA ARG A 75 19.64 28.42 -21.57
C ARG A 75 20.91 27.67 -21.12
N VAL A 76 20.80 26.83 -20.09
CA VAL A 76 21.92 26.00 -19.63
C VAL A 76 22.42 25.08 -20.75
N ILE A 77 21.53 24.39 -21.45
CA ILE A 77 21.92 23.46 -22.52
C ILE A 77 22.47 24.19 -23.75
N CYS A 78 21.89 25.33 -24.13
CA CYS A 78 22.39 26.15 -25.24
C CYS A 78 23.78 26.75 -24.96
N SER A 79 24.18 26.84 -23.68
CA SER A 79 25.52 27.30 -23.28
C SER A 79 26.63 26.26 -23.47
N LEU A 80 26.29 25.01 -23.80
CA LEU A 80 27.25 23.90 -23.95
C LEU A 80 27.93 23.91 -25.32
N GLY A 81 29.25 23.70 -25.37
CA GLY A 81 30.02 23.52 -26.59
C GLY A 81 31.28 24.41 -26.67
N ALA A 82 32.11 24.17 -27.69
CA ALA A 82 33.45 24.76 -27.81
C ALA A 82 33.53 26.12 -28.54
N THR A 83 32.41 26.83 -28.75
CA THR A 83 32.44 28.09 -29.51
C THR A 83 32.93 29.27 -28.65
N LYS A 84 33.63 30.24 -29.26
CA LYS A 84 34.15 31.45 -28.58
C LYS A 84 33.08 32.32 -27.90
N SER A 85 31.80 32.09 -28.20
CA SER A 85 30.65 32.77 -27.60
C SER A 85 30.15 32.13 -26.29
N LYS A 86 30.65 30.94 -25.92
CA LYS A 86 30.16 30.13 -24.81
C LYS A 86 31.07 30.26 -23.58
N PRO A 87 30.54 30.00 -22.37
CA PRO A 87 31.31 30.07 -21.13
C PRO A 87 32.44 29.02 -21.09
N SER A 88 33.39 29.19 -20.16
CA SER A 88 34.53 28.27 -20.02
C SER A 88 34.08 26.81 -19.79
N PRO A 89 34.86 25.80 -20.22
CA PRO A 89 34.50 24.39 -20.00
C PRO A 89 34.30 24.02 -18.52
N ALA A 90 35.00 24.71 -17.61
CA ALA A 90 34.83 24.56 -16.17
C ALA A 90 33.44 25.05 -15.72
N THR A 91 33.00 26.21 -16.20
CA THR A 91 31.66 26.76 -15.94
C THR A 91 30.58 25.88 -16.56
N GLN A 92 30.76 25.38 -17.78
CA GLN A 92 29.83 24.45 -18.42
C GLN A 92 29.66 23.16 -17.59
N ASN A 93 30.75 22.61 -17.04
CA ASN A 93 30.68 21.43 -16.16
C ASN A 93 29.88 21.73 -14.88
N LEU A 94 30.12 22.88 -14.23
CA LEU A 94 29.37 23.30 -13.04
C LEU A 94 27.88 23.46 -13.33
N LEU A 95 27.51 24.04 -14.47
CA LEU A 95 26.11 24.19 -14.88
C LEU A 95 25.43 22.84 -15.14
N LEU A 96 26.13 21.88 -15.74
CA LEU A 96 25.61 20.52 -15.94
C LEU A 96 25.45 19.76 -14.62
N ARG A 97 26.39 19.92 -13.69
CA ARG A 97 26.28 19.37 -12.33
C ARG A 97 25.09 19.98 -11.60
N TRP A 98 24.92 21.29 -11.70
CA TRP A 98 23.75 21.98 -11.14
C TRP A 98 22.45 21.44 -11.74
N LEU A 99 22.39 21.25 -13.07
CA LEU A 99 21.22 20.68 -13.74
C LEU A 99 20.87 19.26 -13.24
N LEU A 100 21.88 18.45 -12.91
CA LEU A 100 21.68 17.14 -12.27
C LEU A 100 21.09 17.28 -10.86
N LEU A 101 21.54 18.26 -10.07
CA LEU A 101 21.04 18.50 -8.71
C LEU A 101 19.58 18.98 -8.71
N VAL A 102 19.16 19.75 -9.72
CA VAL A 102 17.80 20.30 -9.82
C VAL A 102 16.86 19.47 -10.70
N TYR A 103 17.29 18.29 -11.20
CA TYR A 103 16.51 17.45 -12.12
C TYR A 103 15.13 17.07 -11.57
N ASP A 104 15.05 16.75 -10.28
CA ASP A 104 13.79 16.39 -9.60
C ASP A 104 12.84 17.61 -9.42
N CYS A 105 13.37 18.84 -9.50
CA CYS A 105 12.64 20.09 -9.31
C CYS A 105 12.25 20.79 -10.62
N LEU A 106 12.48 20.16 -11.77
CA LEU A 106 12.07 20.72 -13.06
C LEU A 106 10.55 20.72 -13.21
N VAL A 107 9.99 21.80 -13.77
CA VAL A 107 8.55 21.88 -14.10
C VAL A 107 8.16 20.82 -15.13
N ASN A 108 9.02 20.57 -16.11
CA ASN A 108 8.77 19.61 -17.18
C ASN A 108 10.06 18.86 -17.55
N GLN A 109 10.24 17.65 -17.01
CA GLN A 109 11.41 16.81 -17.29
C GLN A 109 11.46 16.33 -18.75
N ILE A 110 10.29 16.16 -19.40
CA ILE A 110 10.20 15.77 -20.82
C ILE A 110 10.84 16.84 -21.72
N HIS A 111 10.90 18.10 -21.27
CA HIS A 111 11.58 19.16 -22.00
C HIS A 111 13.07 18.84 -22.24
N LEU A 112 13.72 18.18 -21.28
CA LEU A 112 15.13 17.80 -21.38
C LEU A 112 15.37 16.71 -22.44
N GLU A 113 14.39 15.82 -22.65
CA GLU A 113 14.42 14.80 -23.69
C GLU A 113 14.51 15.40 -25.11
N LYS A 114 13.97 16.60 -25.33
CA LYS A 114 14.05 17.28 -26.65
C LYS A 114 15.49 17.64 -27.03
N PHE A 115 16.36 17.83 -26.04
CA PHE A 115 17.76 18.17 -26.23
C PHE A 115 18.69 16.95 -26.23
N TYR A 116 18.14 15.74 -26.32
CA TYR A 116 18.91 14.51 -26.30
C TYR A 116 20.04 14.50 -27.34
N SER A 117 19.76 14.91 -28.58
CA SER A 117 20.77 14.99 -29.64
C SER A 117 21.89 15.94 -29.26
N ILE A 118 21.58 17.14 -28.78
CA ILE A 118 22.58 18.15 -28.40
C ILE A 118 23.47 17.64 -27.28
N LEU A 119 22.90 16.99 -26.26
CA LEU A 119 23.68 16.40 -25.18
C LEU A 119 24.57 15.26 -25.67
N PHE A 120 24.04 14.40 -26.56
CA PHE A 120 24.78 13.30 -27.15
C PHE A 120 25.95 13.78 -28.02
N ASP A 121 25.74 14.81 -28.85
CA ASP A 121 26.77 15.36 -29.74
C ASP A 121 27.91 16.04 -28.96
N ASN A 122 27.66 16.50 -27.72
CA ASN A 122 28.69 17.08 -26.86
C ASN A 122 29.48 16.03 -26.03
N LEU A 123 29.25 14.72 -26.23
CA LEU A 123 30.00 13.66 -25.54
C LEU A 123 31.49 13.62 -25.92
N ASP A 124 31.85 14.18 -27.08
CA ASP A 124 33.23 14.30 -27.54
C ASP A 124 34.07 15.19 -26.61
N MET A 125 33.45 16.15 -25.90
CA MET A 125 34.13 17.01 -24.95
C MET A 125 34.46 16.27 -23.64
N ILE A 126 35.72 15.86 -23.49
CA ILE A 126 36.24 15.13 -22.31
C ILE A 126 35.84 15.79 -20.99
N SER A 127 35.92 17.13 -20.90
CA SER A 127 35.62 17.88 -19.68
C SER A 127 34.16 17.83 -19.25
N LEU A 128 33.22 17.55 -20.16
CA LEU A 128 31.77 17.54 -19.90
C LEU A 128 31.19 16.13 -19.92
N ARG A 129 31.95 15.15 -20.43
CA ARG A 129 31.49 13.79 -20.67
C ARG A 129 30.86 13.13 -19.45
N ARG A 130 31.49 13.24 -18.28
CA ARG A 130 30.97 12.65 -17.04
C ARG A 130 29.57 13.15 -16.64
N PRO A 131 29.32 14.47 -16.47
CA PRO A 131 27.98 14.96 -16.15
C PRO A 131 26.99 14.76 -17.30
N ILE A 132 27.42 14.81 -18.56
CA ILE A 132 26.55 14.50 -19.72
C ILE A 132 26.11 13.04 -19.69
N CYS A 133 27.00 12.07 -19.48
CA CYS A 133 26.65 10.66 -19.38
C CYS A 133 25.65 10.38 -18.26
N HIS A 134 25.79 11.07 -17.12
CA HIS A 134 24.83 10.98 -16.03
C HIS A 134 23.48 11.59 -16.43
N LEU A 135 23.47 12.75 -17.09
CA LEU A 135 22.22 13.36 -17.53
C LEU A 135 21.51 12.49 -18.59
N LEU A 136 22.27 11.98 -19.55
CA LEU A 136 21.82 11.06 -20.57
C LEU A 136 21.27 9.77 -19.95
N SER A 137 21.91 9.20 -18.92
CA SER A 137 21.37 7.99 -18.27
C SER A 137 20.01 8.23 -17.62
N LEU A 138 19.74 9.43 -17.10
CA LEU A 138 18.44 9.81 -16.53
C LEU A 138 17.35 10.03 -17.61
N ILE A 139 17.70 10.67 -18.73
CA ILE A 139 16.72 11.02 -19.78
C ILE A 139 16.61 9.99 -20.91
N THR A 140 17.46 8.97 -20.94
CA THR A 140 17.41 7.94 -21.98
C THR A 140 16.09 7.17 -21.86
N ARG A 141 15.38 7.10 -22.98
CA ARG A 141 14.14 6.38 -23.22
C ARG A 141 14.32 5.56 -24.48
N ARG A 142 13.42 4.63 -24.75
CA ARG A 142 13.50 3.74 -25.92
C ARG A 142 13.67 4.50 -27.24
N LYS A 143 12.92 5.60 -27.44
CA LYS A 143 13.00 6.47 -28.64
C LYS A 143 14.39 7.08 -28.91
N HIS A 144 15.22 7.18 -27.87
CA HIS A 144 16.55 7.76 -27.97
C HIS A 144 17.61 6.75 -28.40
N VAL A 145 17.40 5.46 -28.14
CA VAL A 145 18.33 4.37 -28.47
C VAL A 145 18.18 3.99 -29.94
N LYS A 146 18.89 4.71 -30.81
CA LYS A 146 18.91 4.47 -32.25
C LYS A 146 20.22 3.78 -32.66
N PRO A 147 20.25 2.91 -33.69
CA PRO A 147 21.44 2.18 -34.09
C PRO A 147 22.68 3.07 -34.32
N PHE A 148 22.52 4.24 -34.95
CA PHE A 148 23.64 5.16 -35.17
C PHE A 148 24.24 5.73 -33.87
N ARG A 149 23.42 5.94 -32.82
CA ARG A 149 23.91 6.40 -31.51
C ARG A 149 24.61 5.29 -30.74
N VAL A 150 24.09 4.06 -30.84
CA VAL A 150 24.77 2.87 -30.28
C VAL A 150 26.15 2.74 -30.92
N TRP A 151 26.24 2.89 -32.24
CA TRP A 151 27.49 2.80 -32.97
C TRP A 151 28.46 3.93 -32.60
N ALA A 152 28.01 5.19 -32.59
CA ALA A 152 28.83 6.32 -32.17
C ALA A 152 29.34 6.20 -30.73
N LEU A 153 28.51 5.67 -29.81
CA LEU A 153 28.91 5.44 -28.42
C LEU A 153 29.97 4.34 -28.30
N LEU A 154 29.84 3.24 -29.05
CA LEU A 154 30.84 2.17 -29.10
C LEU A 154 32.16 2.64 -29.71
N GLU A 155 32.09 3.47 -30.76
CA GLU A 155 33.26 4.10 -31.37
C GLU A 155 33.97 5.04 -30.39
N LEU A 156 33.22 5.87 -29.65
CA LEU A 156 33.77 6.75 -28.63
C LEU A 156 34.46 5.94 -27.51
N ILE A 157 33.84 4.85 -27.03
CA ILE A 157 34.44 3.94 -26.03
C ILE A 157 35.75 3.35 -26.56
N ARG A 158 35.77 2.88 -27.81
CA ARG A 158 36.98 2.35 -28.46
C ARG A 158 38.09 3.41 -28.55
N ASN A 159 37.75 4.64 -28.93
CA ASN A 159 38.70 5.73 -29.08
C ASN A 159 39.28 6.21 -27.73
N THR A 160 38.54 6.04 -26.63
CA THR A 160 38.98 6.37 -25.25
C THR A 160 39.74 5.26 -24.54
N GLY A 161 40.03 4.13 -25.20
CA GLY A 161 40.80 3.03 -24.61
C GLY A 161 40.07 2.21 -23.54
N GLY A 162 38.75 2.41 -23.37
CA GLY A 162 37.91 1.61 -22.47
C GLY A 162 37.96 1.96 -20.98
N ASP A 163 38.80 2.92 -20.56
CA ASP A 163 38.99 3.28 -19.15
C ASP A 163 37.86 4.16 -18.55
N GLU A 164 37.01 4.74 -19.40
CA GLU A 164 35.95 5.66 -18.99
C GLU A 164 34.67 4.93 -18.56
N ARG A 165 34.53 4.78 -17.25
CA ARG A 165 33.42 4.05 -16.60
C ARG A 165 32.05 4.65 -16.87
N GLU A 166 31.97 5.95 -17.13
CA GLU A 166 30.74 6.70 -17.37
C GLU A 166 30.11 6.36 -18.72
N LEU A 167 30.92 6.15 -19.77
CA LEU A 167 30.43 5.73 -21.10
C LEU A 167 29.87 4.31 -21.06
N TRP A 168 30.55 3.41 -20.34
CA TRP A 168 30.06 2.06 -20.05
C TRP A 168 28.75 2.07 -19.25
N GLY A 169 28.60 3.01 -18.32
CA GLY A 169 27.36 3.26 -17.60
C GLY A 169 26.20 3.61 -18.53
N LEU A 170 26.43 4.51 -19.50
CA LEU A 170 25.43 4.89 -20.50
C LEU A 170 25.10 3.74 -21.47
N LEU A 171 26.11 3.01 -21.95
CA LEU A 171 25.93 1.84 -22.83
C LEU A 171 25.10 0.75 -22.16
N ARG A 172 25.24 0.56 -20.84
CA ARG A 172 24.39 -0.36 -20.09
C ARG A 172 22.92 0.06 -20.06
N VAL A 173 22.65 1.36 -19.92
CA VAL A 173 21.28 1.89 -20.04
C VAL A 173 20.71 1.64 -21.44
N TYR A 174 21.55 1.72 -22.48
CA TYR A 174 21.12 1.35 -23.84
C TYR A 174 20.82 -0.15 -23.95
N LYS A 175 21.69 -1.01 -23.39
CA LYS A 175 21.52 -2.47 -23.33
C LYS A 175 20.27 -2.89 -22.55
N SER A 176 19.84 -2.11 -21.55
CA SER A 176 18.58 -2.41 -20.85
C SER A 176 17.33 -2.20 -21.70
N TYR A 177 17.38 -1.35 -22.72
CA TYR A 177 16.27 -1.19 -23.69
C TYR A 177 16.39 -2.15 -24.88
N TYR A 178 17.61 -2.48 -25.32
CA TYR A 178 17.89 -3.40 -26.42
C TYR A 178 18.98 -4.41 -26.03
N PRO A 179 18.61 -5.62 -25.54
CA PRO A 179 19.58 -6.63 -25.11
C PRO A 179 20.41 -7.22 -26.25
N ASP A 180 19.95 -7.05 -27.50
CA ASP A 180 20.59 -7.55 -28.73
C ASP A 180 21.89 -6.79 -29.08
N ILE A 181 22.27 -5.75 -28.32
CA ILE A 181 23.56 -5.08 -28.46
C ILE A 181 24.66 -6.03 -27.95
N ILE A 182 25.33 -6.71 -28.89
CA ILE A 182 26.46 -7.59 -28.63
C ILE A 182 27.66 -6.72 -28.23
N VAL A 183 28.01 -6.77 -26.94
CA VAL A 183 29.17 -6.10 -26.38
C VAL A 183 30.00 -7.16 -25.69
N ASP A 184 31.32 -7.16 -25.92
CA ASP A 184 32.23 -8.16 -25.37
C ASP A 184 32.16 -8.11 -23.83
N ASP A 185 31.62 -9.19 -23.27
CA ASP A 185 31.13 -9.25 -21.90
C ASP A 185 32.27 -9.27 -20.86
N THR A 186 33.52 -9.31 -21.34
CA THR A 186 34.80 -9.18 -20.64
C THR A 186 35.18 -7.73 -20.33
N ALA A 187 34.70 -6.77 -21.13
CA ALA A 187 35.00 -5.34 -20.98
C ALA A 187 34.03 -4.61 -20.02
N ILE A 188 32.88 -5.20 -19.71
CA ILE A 188 31.90 -4.64 -18.79
C ILE A 188 32.21 -5.16 -17.37
N PRO A 189 32.55 -4.31 -16.37
CA PRO A 189 32.82 -4.78 -15.01
C PRO A 189 31.56 -5.45 -14.40
N ARG A 190 31.54 -6.78 -14.36
CA ARG A 190 30.38 -7.61 -13.98
C ARG A 190 30.00 -7.53 -12.49
N ARG A 191 30.81 -6.92 -11.61
CA ARG A 191 30.61 -7.02 -10.14
C ARG A 191 30.49 -5.71 -9.33
N ARG A 192 30.49 -4.51 -9.94
CA ARG A 192 30.39 -3.22 -9.20
C ARG A 192 29.39 -2.23 -9.80
N ALA A 193 28.26 -2.77 -10.24
CA ALA A 193 27.32 -2.21 -11.19
C ALA A 193 26.40 -1.07 -10.68
N THR A 194 26.12 -1.04 -9.39
CA THR A 194 25.06 -0.19 -8.82
C THR A 194 25.54 1.23 -8.51
N TYR A 195 26.78 1.57 -8.84
CA TYR A 195 27.49 2.76 -8.34
C TYR A 195 28.16 3.63 -9.42
N PHE A 196 27.81 3.49 -10.70
CA PHE A 196 28.50 4.25 -11.77
C PHE A 196 28.21 5.75 -11.73
N PHE A 197 26.96 6.14 -11.48
CA PHE A 197 26.57 7.54 -11.35
C PHE A 197 26.14 7.82 -9.91
N LYS A 198 27.08 8.24 -9.07
CA LYS A 198 26.77 8.71 -7.71
C LYS A 198 26.08 10.08 -7.79
N HIS A 199 25.14 10.32 -6.88
CA HIS A 199 24.54 11.65 -6.72
C HIS A 199 25.65 12.68 -6.48
N PRO A 200 25.72 13.81 -7.22
CA PRO A 200 26.87 14.70 -7.17
C PRO A 200 27.09 15.32 -5.79
N ASP A 201 26.00 15.66 -5.09
CA ASP A 201 26.03 16.25 -3.75
C ASP A 201 24.67 16.06 -3.03
N GLN A 202 24.59 15.18 -2.03
CA GLN A 202 23.33 14.89 -1.31
C GLN A 202 22.97 15.96 -0.27
N GLU A 203 23.97 16.63 0.31
CA GLU A 203 23.77 17.68 1.30
C GLU A 203 23.16 18.91 0.64
N TRP A 204 23.63 19.26 -0.55
CA TRP A 204 23.08 20.34 -1.36
C TRP A 204 21.60 20.12 -1.70
N THR A 205 21.20 18.92 -2.13
CA THR A 205 19.80 18.64 -2.48
C THR A 205 18.90 18.53 -1.27
N ALA A 206 19.40 18.08 -0.11
CA ALA A 206 18.67 18.13 1.14
C ALA A 206 18.38 19.58 1.56
N HIS A 207 19.39 20.45 1.49
CA HIS A 207 19.23 21.88 1.79
C HIS A 207 18.23 22.57 0.85
N MET A 208 18.32 22.32 -0.45
CA MET A 208 17.38 22.84 -1.44
C MET A 208 15.93 22.41 -1.16
N LYS A 209 15.69 21.16 -0.78
CA LYS A 209 14.35 20.68 -0.43
C LYS A 209 13.78 21.37 0.80
N LEU A 210 14.61 21.58 1.84
CA LEU A 210 14.20 22.34 3.03
C LEU A 210 13.78 23.78 2.68
N LEU A 211 14.52 24.43 1.77
CA LEU A 211 14.16 25.77 1.29
C LEU A 211 12.84 25.77 0.50
N GLN A 212 12.61 24.77 -0.34
CA GLN A 212 11.35 24.62 -1.08
C GLN A 212 10.16 24.32 -0.17
N GLU A 213 10.33 23.51 0.88
CA GLU A 213 9.29 23.22 1.87
C GLU A 213 8.93 24.48 2.67
N ARG A 214 9.92 25.28 3.09
CA ARG A 214 9.69 26.59 3.73
C ARG A 214 8.94 27.56 2.82
N ALA A 215 9.32 27.63 1.54
CA ALA A 215 8.64 28.45 0.55
C ALA A 215 7.21 27.97 0.27
N ALA A 216 6.99 26.65 0.20
CA ALA A 216 5.67 26.03 -0.04
C ALA A 216 4.71 26.23 1.14
N ASN A 217 5.18 26.16 2.38
CA ASN A 217 4.37 26.43 3.57
C ASN A 217 3.87 27.88 3.66
N THR A 218 4.50 28.80 2.91
CA THR A 218 4.10 30.21 2.82
C THR A 218 3.08 30.47 1.69
N ALA A 219 2.85 29.51 0.79
CA ALA A 219 1.94 29.63 -0.34
C ALA A 219 0.63 28.82 -0.14
N PRO A 220 -0.54 29.32 -0.56
CA PRO A 220 -1.79 28.56 -0.49
C PRO A 220 -1.74 27.33 -1.42
N GLN A 221 -2.03 26.17 -0.84
CA GLN A 221 -1.86 24.82 -1.39
C GLN A 221 -2.66 24.59 -2.69
N ILE A 222 -1.97 24.27 -3.80
CA ILE A 222 -2.55 23.55 -4.93
C ILE A 222 -2.01 22.11 -4.85
N ALA A 223 -2.94 21.15 -4.85
CA ALA A 223 -2.68 19.73 -4.62
C ALA A 223 -1.54 19.15 -5.49
N PRO A 224 -0.69 18.26 -4.96
CA PRO A 224 0.35 17.62 -5.75
C PRO A 224 -0.25 16.55 -6.69
N GLU A 225 -0.29 16.83 -7.99
CA GLU A 225 -0.45 15.81 -9.04
C GLU A 225 0.85 14.97 -9.15
N ALA A 226 0.98 13.93 -8.35
CA ALA A 226 2.09 12.99 -8.44
C ALA A 226 1.65 11.67 -9.12
N PHE A 227 1.57 11.69 -10.45
CA PHE A 227 1.42 10.47 -11.27
C PHE A 227 2.75 9.81 -11.65
N GLN A 228 3.88 10.37 -11.24
CA GLN A 228 5.20 9.79 -11.47
C GLN A 228 6.00 9.75 -10.17
N ALA A 229 5.88 8.65 -9.44
CA ALA A 229 7.03 8.17 -8.69
C ALA A 229 7.97 7.55 -9.73
N ILE A 230 8.94 8.34 -10.23
CA ILE A 230 10.08 7.80 -10.97
C ILE A 230 10.75 6.83 -10.00
N ARG A 231 10.51 5.52 -10.20
CA ARG A 231 11.15 4.50 -9.39
C ARG A 231 12.65 4.61 -9.67
N ARG A 232 13.36 5.21 -8.72
CA ARG A 232 14.82 5.21 -8.69
C ARG A 232 15.25 3.75 -8.61
N ASP A 233 15.83 3.22 -9.68
CA ASP A 233 16.46 1.90 -9.74
C ASP A 233 17.80 1.93 -8.95
N GLY A 234 17.73 2.34 -7.68
CA GLY A 234 18.87 2.84 -6.91
C GLY A 234 18.73 2.70 -5.39
N VAL A 235 17.92 1.76 -4.91
CA VAL A 235 17.97 1.30 -3.51
C VAL A 235 18.36 -0.17 -3.54
N LYS A 236 19.17 -0.59 -2.58
CA LYS A 236 19.73 -1.94 -2.42
C LYS A 236 18.73 -3.01 -2.90
N ARG A 237 19.07 -3.74 -3.97
CA ARG A 237 18.34 -4.96 -4.34
C ARG A 237 18.49 -5.93 -3.17
N SER A 238 17.52 -5.96 -2.27
CA SER A 238 17.34 -7.10 -1.37
C SER A 238 17.13 -8.33 -2.26
N ARG A 239 17.58 -9.52 -1.82
CA ARG A 239 17.29 -10.79 -2.51
C ARG A 239 15.80 -10.93 -2.90
N ILE A 240 14.93 -10.30 -2.12
CA ILE A 240 13.49 -10.19 -2.27
C ILE A 240 13.02 -9.49 -3.59
N GLU A 241 13.78 -8.54 -4.15
CA GLU A 241 13.45 -7.90 -5.45
C GLU A 241 13.84 -8.77 -6.67
N VAL A 242 14.41 -9.96 -6.45
CA VAL A 242 14.74 -10.93 -7.51
C VAL A 242 13.53 -11.79 -7.87
N VAL A 243 12.58 -11.98 -6.94
CA VAL A 243 11.44 -12.89 -7.10
C VAL A 243 10.37 -12.32 -8.04
N ILE A 244 9.94 -11.07 -7.81
CA ILE A 244 9.02 -10.38 -8.72
C ILE A 244 9.83 -9.40 -9.59
N PRO A 245 9.95 -9.67 -10.90
CA PRO A 245 10.77 -8.81 -11.75
C PRO A 245 10.20 -7.40 -11.91
N VAL A 246 11.07 -6.42 -12.17
CA VAL A 246 10.68 -5.06 -12.53
C VAL A 246 9.99 -5.06 -13.90
N PRO A 247 8.88 -4.32 -14.10
CA PRO A 247 8.19 -4.27 -15.39
C PRO A 247 9.17 -3.78 -16.46
N LYS A 248 9.47 -4.66 -17.42
CA LYS A 248 10.32 -4.36 -18.58
C LYS A 248 9.69 -4.87 -19.87
N THR A 249 9.62 -3.97 -20.84
CA THR A 249 9.11 -4.21 -22.20
C THR A 249 10.25 -4.20 -23.20
N SER A 250 10.82 -5.37 -23.53
CA SER A 250 12.02 -5.43 -24.39
C SER A 250 11.72 -5.11 -25.86
N ARG A 251 10.50 -5.36 -26.35
CA ARG A 251 10.08 -5.09 -27.74
C ARG A 251 8.76 -4.34 -27.70
N VAL A 252 8.71 -3.18 -28.34
CA VAL A 252 7.50 -2.36 -28.55
C VAL A 252 7.33 -2.18 -30.06
N ARG A 253 6.21 -2.63 -30.63
CA ARG A 253 5.88 -2.47 -32.06
C ARG A 253 5.75 -0.98 -32.39
N ARG A 254 6.01 -0.62 -33.65
CA ARG A 254 5.91 0.78 -34.09
C ARG A 254 4.47 1.26 -33.94
N GLY A 255 4.26 2.34 -33.18
CA GLY A 255 2.93 2.89 -32.87
C GLY A 255 2.35 2.46 -31.52
N PHE A 256 2.98 1.52 -30.83
CA PHE A 256 2.62 1.09 -29.48
C PHE A 256 3.50 1.80 -28.43
N THR A 257 3.06 1.81 -27.18
CA THR A 257 3.74 2.43 -26.03
C THR A 257 3.82 1.43 -24.90
N SER A 258 4.91 1.42 -24.12
CA SER A 258 5.00 0.58 -22.93
C SER A 258 4.34 1.24 -21.72
N LEU A 259 3.95 0.44 -20.73
CA LEU A 259 3.41 0.97 -19.46
C LEU A 259 4.42 1.88 -18.73
N GLU A 260 5.72 1.62 -18.88
CA GLU A 260 6.82 2.40 -18.29
C GLU A 260 6.94 3.83 -18.84
N GLU A 261 6.48 4.06 -20.07
CA GLU A 261 6.61 5.36 -20.76
C GLU A 261 5.45 6.32 -20.50
N LEU A 262 4.40 5.86 -19.81
CA LEU A 262 3.20 6.65 -19.56
C LEU A 262 3.43 7.63 -18.40
N SER A 263 3.22 8.91 -18.67
CA SER A 263 3.50 10.00 -17.72
C SER A 263 2.27 10.53 -16.98
N ASN A 264 1.08 10.36 -17.55
CA ASN A 264 -0.15 10.90 -16.99
C ASN A 264 -1.37 10.05 -17.37
N VAL A 265 -2.47 10.20 -16.62
CA VAL A 265 -3.73 9.45 -16.83
C VAL A 265 -4.32 9.69 -18.22
N ARG A 266 -4.24 10.94 -18.72
CA ARG A 266 -4.80 11.27 -20.03
C ARG A 266 -4.05 10.53 -21.14
N ASP A 267 -2.74 10.34 -21.00
CA ASP A 267 -1.89 9.60 -21.93
C ASP A 267 -2.17 8.09 -21.85
N PHE A 268 -2.41 7.56 -20.64
CA PHE A 268 -2.85 6.18 -20.45
C PHE A 268 -4.18 5.89 -21.16
N VAL A 269 -5.20 6.73 -20.97
CA VAL A 269 -6.51 6.54 -21.60
C VAL A 269 -6.44 6.69 -23.12
N LYS A 270 -5.68 7.66 -23.63
CA LYS A 270 -5.53 7.90 -25.08
C LYS A 270 -4.82 6.77 -25.82
N LYS A 271 -3.99 6.00 -25.12
CA LYS A 271 -3.17 4.93 -25.71
C LYS A 271 -3.59 3.56 -25.24
N LEU A 272 -4.76 3.40 -24.61
CA LEU A 272 -5.18 2.15 -23.97
C LEU A 272 -5.15 0.95 -24.93
N ASP A 273 -5.51 1.17 -26.19
CA ASP A 273 -5.50 0.20 -27.30
C ASP A 273 -4.09 -0.10 -27.85
N LYS A 274 -3.13 0.78 -27.56
CA LYS A 274 -1.76 0.77 -28.08
C LYS A 274 -0.72 0.47 -27.01
N ILE A 275 -1.15 -0.02 -25.84
CA ILE A 275 -0.22 -0.40 -24.77
C ILE A 275 0.30 -1.81 -25.02
N GLU A 276 1.62 -1.97 -25.04
CA GLU A 276 2.27 -3.27 -25.01
C GLU A 276 2.62 -3.68 -23.59
N LEU A 277 2.29 -4.93 -23.28
CA LEU A 277 2.46 -5.52 -21.96
C LEU A 277 3.92 -5.85 -21.67
N PRO A 278 4.37 -5.74 -20.41
CA PRO A 278 5.66 -6.25 -19.97
C PRO A 278 5.85 -7.73 -20.33
N ASN A 279 7.09 -8.09 -20.64
CA ASN A 279 7.45 -9.49 -20.89
C ASN A 279 7.29 -10.30 -19.60
N GLN A 280 7.67 -9.71 -18.47
CA GLN A 280 7.55 -10.27 -17.13
C GLN A 280 6.25 -9.79 -16.48
N ILE A 281 5.15 -10.45 -16.79
CA ILE A 281 3.81 -10.04 -16.34
C ILE A 281 3.64 -10.08 -14.82
N ALA A 282 4.46 -10.87 -14.10
CA ALA A 282 4.47 -10.94 -12.64
C ALA A 282 4.72 -9.56 -11.98
N SER A 283 5.42 -8.64 -12.67
CA SER A 283 5.57 -7.24 -12.25
C SER A 283 4.25 -6.52 -11.99
N ALA A 284 3.17 -6.95 -12.68
CA ALA A 284 1.83 -6.40 -12.50
C ALA A 284 1.26 -6.69 -11.10
N LEU A 285 1.77 -7.67 -10.37
CA LEU A 285 1.36 -7.90 -8.97
C LEU A 285 1.72 -6.71 -8.07
N MET A 286 2.75 -5.93 -8.44
CA MET A 286 3.27 -4.84 -7.61
C MET A 286 3.04 -3.44 -8.18
N GLU A 287 2.76 -3.33 -9.47
CA GLU A 287 2.61 -2.04 -10.14
C GLU A 287 1.14 -1.65 -10.31
N PRO A 288 0.64 -0.58 -9.64
CA PRO A 288 -0.78 -0.21 -9.69
C PRO A 288 -1.28 0.16 -11.09
N LEU A 289 -0.43 0.71 -11.95
CA LEU A 289 -0.80 1.04 -13.35
C LEU A 289 -1.02 -0.22 -14.18
N SER A 290 -0.14 -1.22 -14.02
CA SER A 290 -0.28 -2.52 -14.65
C SER A 290 -1.53 -3.26 -14.16
N GLN A 291 -1.82 -3.20 -12.85
CA GLN A 291 -3.07 -3.74 -12.29
C GLN A 291 -4.32 -3.09 -12.90
N LYS A 292 -4.34 -1.75 -12.99
CA LYS A 292 -5.42 -0.99 -13.63
C LYS A 292 -5.60 -1.38 -15.09
N PHE A 293 -4.51 -1.51 -15.83
CA PHE A 293 -4.54 -1.93 -17.22
C PHE A 293 -5.14 -3.33 -17.38
N LEU A 294 -4.68 -4.30 -16.59
CA LEU A 294 -5.21 -5.67 -16.64
C LEU A 294 -6.69 -5.75 -16.24
N LEU A 295 -7.12 -4.98 -15.24
CA LEU A 295 -8.52 -4.90 -14.85
C LEU A 295 -9.43 -4.33 -15.93
N LEU A 296 -8.98 -3.29 -16.63
CA LEU A 296 -9.78 -2.60 -17.66
C LEU A 296 -9.80 -3.36 -18.98
N VAL A 297 -8.65 -3.85 -19.44
CA VAL A 297 -8.51 -4.51 -20.75
C VAL A 297 -8.87 -6.00 -20.69
N GLN A 298 -8.72 -6.62 -19.52
CA GLN A 298 -9.00 -8.05 -19.30
C GLN A 298 -8.34 -8.96 -20.35
N ASN A 299 -7.09 -8.66 -20.71
CA ASN A 299 -6.36 -9.45 -21.68
C ASN A 299 -6.14 -10.88 -21.17
N LYS A 300 -6.80 -11.85 -21.81
CA LYS A 300 -6.79 -13.27 -21.41
C LYS A 300 -5.40 -13.88 -21.43
N GLU A 301 -4.58 -13.59 -22.46
CA GLU A 301 -3.22 -14.13 -22.57
C GLU A 301 -2.32 -13.60 -21.46
N ALA A 302 -2.47 -12.31 -21.10
CA ALA A 302 -1.71 -11.70 -20.02
C ALA A 302 -2.06 -12.32 -18.67
N LEU A 303 -3.35 -12.49 -18.39
CA LEU A 303 -3.83 -13.14 -17.18
C LEU A 303 -3.39 -14.61 -17.11
N GLN A 304 -3.45 -15.35 -18.22
CA GLN A 304 -2.96 -16.73 -18.30
C GLN A 304 -1.45 -16.82 -18.03
N ARG A 305 -0.64 -15.93 -18.61
CA ARG A 305 0.80 -15.89 -18.32
C ARG A 305 1.09 -15.60 -16.84
N MET A 306 0.27 -14.76 -16.21
CA MET A 306 0.40 -14.45 -14.79
C MET A 306 0.01 -15.66 -13.93
N GLU A 307 -1.07 -16.34 -14.27
CA GLU A 307 -1.49 -17.59 -13.63
C GLU A 307 -0.42 -18.69 -13.78
N SER A 308 0.13 -18.90 -14.98
CA SER A 308 1.21 -19.87 -15.20
C SER A 308 2.47 -19.55 -14.41
N TRP A 309 2.85 -18.27 -14.31
CA TRP A 309 3.99 -17.86 -13.49
C TRP A 309 3.74 -18.13 -12.00
N LEU A 310 2.55 -17.80 -11.48
CA LEU A 310 2.18 -18.08 -10.10
C LEU A 310 2.13 -19.59 -9.82
N THR A 311 1.60 -20.40 -10.74
CA THR A 311 1.59 -21.86 -10.62
C THR A 311 3.01 -22.42 -10.50
N SER A 312 3.92 -22.04 -11.41
CA SER A 312 5.31 -22.48 -11.34
C SER A 312 5.99 -22.06 -10.04
N PHE A 313 5.80 -20.81 -9.61
CA PHE A 313 6.38 -20.32 -8.36
C PHE A 313 5.84 -21.10 -7.14
N PHE A 314 4.54 -21.36 -7.09
CA PHE A 314 3.94 -22.10 -5.97
C PHE A 314 4.28 -23.60 -5.98
N GLU A 315 4.46 -24.21 -7.14
CA GLU A 315 4.92 -25.59 -7.25
C GLU A 315 6.35 -25.72 -6.71
N ASP A 316 7.26 -24.81 -7.11
CA ASP A 316 8.64 -24.78 -6.60
C ASP A 316 8.69 -24.59 -5.07
N GLU A 317 7.85 -23.71 -4.52
CA GLU A 317 7.75 -23.48 -3.07
C GLU A 317 7.15 -24.68 -2.32
N LEU A 318 6.15 -25.37 -2.90
CA LEU A 318 5.60 -26.59 -2.30
C LEU A 318 6.63 -27.73 -2.26
N ASP A 319 7.47 -27.85 -3.28
CA ASP A 319 8.54 -28.84 -3.31
C ASP A 319 9.65 -28.50 -2.31
N GLN A 320 10.04 -27.22 -2.20
CA GLN A 320 10.97 -26.77 -1.14
C GLN A 320 10.43 -27.04 0.26
N LEU A 321 9.13 -26.80 0.50
CA LEU A 321 8.51 -27.10 1.80
C LEU A 321 8.58 -28.59 2.16
N ARG A 322 8.50 -29.49 1.18
CA ARG A 322 8.65 -30.94 1.40
C ARG A 322 10.08 -31.33 1.76
N GLU A 323 11.07 -30.59 1.27
CA GLU A 323 12.49 -30.87 1.49
C GLU A 323 13.02 -30.23 2.78
N GLU A 324 12.69 -28.95 3.03
CA GLU A 324 13.31 -28.12 4.08
C GLU A 324 12.40 -27.88 5.30
N ASN A 325 11.12 -28.30 5.26
CA ASN A 325 10.11 -28.14 6.32
C ASN A 325 9.96 -26.70 6.88
N ALA A 326 10.40 -25.67 6.14
CA ALA A 326 10.36 -24.28 6.56
C ALA A 326 9.81 -23.37 5.45
N SER A 327 9.07 -22.33 5.83
CA SER A 327 8.54 -21.36 4.88
C SER A 327 9.61 -20.37 4.45
N SER A 328 9.68 -20.14 3.13
CA SER A 328 10.61 -19.22 2.50
C SER A 328 10.29 -17.74 2.78
N GLU A 329 11.31 -16.87 2.85
CA GLU A 329 11.10 -15.42 2.92
C GLU A 329 10.51 -14.89 1.60
N GLU A 330 10.88 -15.52 0.49
CA GLU A 330 10.40 -15.25 -0.86
C GLU A 330 8.88 -15.50 -0.96
N LEU A 331 8.38 -16.60 -0.39
CA LEU A 331 6.95 -16.90 -0.29
C LEU A 331 6.21 -15.79 0.46
N GLY A 332 6.74 -15.34 1.60
CA GLY A 332 6.15 -14.25 2.39
C GLY A 332 5.95 -12.97 1.59
N PHE A 333 6.95 -12.58 0.80
CA PHE A 333 6.89 -11.41 -0.05
C PHE A 333 5.85 -11.55 -1.18
N VAL A 334 5.79 -12.70 -1.84
CA VAL A 334 4.80 -12.95 -2.90
C VAL A 334 3.39 -12.98 -2.33
N LEU A 335 3.16 -13.61 -1.17
CA LEU A 335 1.86 -13.62 -0.50
C LEU A 335 1.41 -12.20 -0.12
N ASP A 336 2.30 -11.35 0.40
CA ASP A 336 1.97 -9.95 0.74
C ASP A 336 1.69 -9.10 -0.51
N SER A 337 2.42 -9.36 -1.59
CA SER A 337 2.16 -8.76 -2.91
C SER A 337 0.78 -9.17 -3.43
N LEU A 338 0.41 -10.45 -3.29
CA LEU A 338 -0.91 -10.97 -3.64
C LEU A 338 -2.01 -10.40 -2.78
N VAL A 339 -1.80 -10.15 -1.48
CA VAL A 339 -2.79 -9.48 -0.63
C VAL A 339 -3.16 -8.12 -1.23
N ARG A 340 -2.16 -7.33 -1.67
CA ARG A 340 -2.42 -6.03 -2.32
C ARG A 340 -3.15 -6.21 -3.64
N TYR A 341 -2.70 -7.13 -4.48
CA TYR A 341 -3.30 -7.42 -5.78
C TYR A 341 -4.76 -7.86 -5.65
N VAL A 342 -5.07 -8.83 -4.79
CA VAL A 342 -6.42 -9.38 -4.59
C VAL A 342 -7.33 -8.34 -3.92
N ARG A 343 -6.82 -7.54 -2.98
CA ARG A 343 -7.59 -6.43 -2.40
C ARG A 343 -7.94 -5.37 -3.42
N TYR A 344 -7.06 -5.10 -4.37
CA TYR A 344 -7.26 -4.10 -5.41
C TYR A 344 -8.21 -4.60 -6.52
N THR A 345 -7.95 -5.80 -7.05
CA THR A 345 -8.70 -6.37 -8.17
C THR A 345 -10.00 -7.05 -7.76
N LYS A 346 -10.12 -7.44 -6.48
CA LYS A 346 -11.19 -8.30 -5.94
C LYS A 346 -11.28 -9.68 -6.62
N ALA A 347 -10.33 -10.02 -7.49
CA ALA A 347 -10.23 -11.29 -8.16
C ALA A 347 -9.26 -12.20 -7.40
N PHE A 348 -9.65 -13.46 -7.19
CA PHE A 348 -8.85 -14.46 -6.52
C PHE A 348 -8.20 -15.38 -7.56
N PRO A 349 -6.86 -15.38 -7.72
CA PRO A 349 -6.18 -16.21 -8.71
C PRO A 349 -6.42 -17.70 -8.52
N GLY A 350 -6.60 -18.44 -9.61
CA GLY A 350 -6.82 -19.90 -9.57
C GLY A 350 -5.58 -20.68 -9.14
N SER A 351 -4.39 -20.19 -9.48
CA SER A 351 -3.10 -20.70 -8.98
C SER A 351 -3.01 -20.62 -7.45
N LEU A 352 -3.43 -19.48 -6.88
CA LEU A 352 -3.47 -19.28 -5.43
C LEU A 352 -4.50 -20.22 -4.76
N ASP A 353 -5.66 -20.42 -5.38
CA ASP A 353 -6.70 -21.36 -4.93
C ASP A 353 -6.13 -22.77 -4.74
N LYS A 354 -5.46 -23.28 -5.78
CA LYS A 354 -4.83 -24.60 -5.78
C LYS A 354 -3.69 -24.70 -4.77
N PHE A 355 -2.83 -23.68 -4.70
CA PHE A 355 -1.72 -23.65 -3.75
C PHE A 355 -2.22 -23.74 -2.31
N LEU A 356 -3.18 -22.91 -1.90
CA LEU A 356 -3.68 -22.88 -0.53
C LEU A 356 -4.34 -24.19 -0.10
N GLN A 357 -5.02 -24.90 -1.01
CA GLN A 357 -5.59 -26.23 -0.73
C GLN A 357 -4.54 -27.28 -0.36
N HIS A 358 -3.33 -27.18 -0.92
CA HIS A 358 -2.22 -28.09 -0.61
C HIS A 358 -1.34 -27.58 0.53
N TYR A 359 -1.21 -26.27 0.67
CA TYR A 359 -0.37 -25.62 1.67
C TYR A 359 -1.00 -25.65 3.07
N LEU A 360 -2.30 -25.34 3.21
CA LEU A 360 -2.93 -25.23 4.53
C LEU A 360 -2.88 -26.53 5.37
N PRO A 361 -3.06 -27.75 4.80
CA PRO A 361 -2.95 -28.99 5.58
C PRO A 361 -1.56 -29.25 6.18
N VAL A 362 -0.50 -28.70 5.58
CA VAL A 362 0.89 -28.85 6.03
C VAL A 362 1.44 -27.59 6.69
N TRP A 363 0.61 -26.56 6.81
CA TRP A 363 1.01 -25.27 7.34
C TRP A 363 1.15 -25.29 8.86
N ASP A 364 2.20 -24.65 9.36
CA ASP A 364 2.57 -24.60 10.78
C ASP A 364 1.66 -23.68 11.64
N GLY A 365 0.73 -22.95 11.03
CA GLY A 365 -0.16 -22.01 11.71
C GLY A 365 0.49 -20.68 12.13
N THR A 366 1.80 -20.51 11.96
CA THR A 366 2.54 -19.33 12.45
C THR A 366 3.22 -18.55 11.31
N SER A 367 3.79 -19.26 10.34
CA SER A 367 4.46 -18.69 9.17
C SER A 367 3.52 -17.82 8.35
N HIS A 368 3.87 -16.55 8.16
CA HIS A 368 3.08 -15.58 7.38
C HIS A 368 1.59 -15.50 7.77
N ARG A 369 1.23 -15.86 9.01
CA ARG A 369 -0.16 -16.00 9.51
C ARG A 369 -1.08 -14.84 9.14
N ALA A 370 -0.63 -13.61 9.39
CA ALA A 370 -1.43 -12.42 9.09
C ALA A 370 -1.72 -12.27 7.59
N THR A 371 -0.79 -12.66 6.73
CA THR A 371 -0.91 -12.59 5.28
C THR A 371 -1.84 -13.68 4.75
N VAL A 372 -1.69 -14.91 5.23
CA VAL A 372 -2.56 -16.04 4.87
C VAL A 372 -4.02 -15.74 5.21
N LEU A 373 -4.31 -15.28 6.43
CA LEU A 373 -5.68 -14.92 6.85
C LEU A 373 -6.28 -13.80 5.99
N ARG A 374 -5.47 -12.80 5.61
CA ARG A 374 -5.89 -11.71 4.72
C ARG A 374 -6.15 -12.17 3.30
N LEU A 375 -5.47 -13.21 2.81
CA LEU A 375 -5.75 -13.82 1.51
C LEU A 375 -7.02 -14.66 1.56
N LEU A 376 -7.20 -15.45 2.63
CA LEU A 376 -8.37 -16.30 2.80
C LEU A 376 -9.67 -15.52 2.98
N GLU A 377 -9.62 -14.28 3.49
CA GLU A 377 -10.75 -13.34 3.41
C GLU A 377 -11.30 -13.26 1.98
N TYR A 378 -10.41 -13.36 0.97
CA TYR A 378 -10.73 -13.23 -0.44
C TYR A 378 -10.99 -14.53 -1.20
N ALA A 379 -10.88 -15.69 -0.56
CA ALA A 379 -11.14 -16.99 -1.16
C ALA A 379 -12.56 -17.04 -1.78
N PRO A 380 -12.88 -18.01 -2.65
CA PRO A 380 -14.25 -18.26 -3.06
C PRO A 380 -14.94 -19.21 -2.06
N LEU A 381 -16.07 -18.84 -1.42
CA LEU A 381 -16.89 -19.86 -0.75
C LEU A 381 -17.53 -20.77 -1.80
N ARG A 382 -17.54 -22.05 -1.49
CA ARG A 382 -18.04 -23.20 -2.23
C ARG A 382 -18.48 -24.21 -1.16
N ASP A 383 -19.31 -25.18 -1.54
CA ASP A 383 -19.84 -26.15 -0.58
C ASP A 383 -18.73 -26.89 0.19
N ASP A 384 -17.56 -27.11 -0.43
CA ASP A 384 -16.41 -27.78 0.17
C ASP A 384 -15.45 -26.87 0.97
N THR A 385 -15.70 -25.56 1.09
CA THR A 385 -14.76 -24.64 1.76
C THR A 385 -14.48 -24.94 3.21
N LEU A 386 -15.43 -25.60 3.88
CA LEU A 386 -15.27 -26.07 5.24
C LEU A 386 -14.10 -27.06 5.35
N ARG A 387 -14.04 -28.03 4.42
CA ARG A 387 -13.02 -29.07 4.39
C ARG A 387 -11.70 -28.56 3.79
N GLN A 388 -11.79 -27.70 2.79
CA GLN A 388 -10.63 -27.22 2.03
C GLN A 388 -9.85 -26.12 2.76
N TYR A 389 -10.52 -25.24 3.50
CA TYR A 389 -9.88 -24.07 4.12
C TYR A 389 -10.07 -24.03 5.62
N PHE A 390 -11.30 -24.12 6.13
CA PHE A 390 -11.55 -23.80 7.54
C PHE A 390 -10.99 -24.86 8.48
N LEU A 391 -11.22 -26.15 8.21
CA LEU A 391 -10.71 -27.22 9.09
C LEU A 391 -9.17 -27.22 9.18
N PRO A 392 -8.43 -27.19 8.05
CA PRO A 392 -6.96 -27.10 8.11
C PRO A 392 -6.46 -25.82 8.81
N LEU A 393 -7.13 -24.69 8.57
CA LEU A 393 -6.81 -23.41 9.20
C LEU A 393 -7.01 -23.45 10.72
N GLU A 394 -8.15 -23.95 11.17
CA GLU A 394 -8.49 -24.10 12.58
C GLU A 394 -7.50 -25.04 13.27
N ASN A 395 -7.22 -26.20 12.67
CA ASN A 395 -6.27 -27.17 13.21
C ASN A 395 -4.84 -26.62 13.34
N ALA A 396 -4.41 -25.76 12.41
CA ALA A 396 -3.09 -25.16 12.44
C ALA A 396 -2.96 -24.02 13.47
N ILE A 397 -4.03 -23.25 13.68
CA ILE A 397 -3.99 -22.03 14.52
C ILE A 397 -4.43 -22.28 15.96
N LEU A 398 -5.43 -23.14 16.18
CA LEU A 398 -6.04 -23.33 17.49
C LEU A 398 -5.13 -24.16 18.41
N ASP A 399 -4.55 -23.48 19.39
CA ASP A 399 -3.71 -24.03 20.45
C ASP A 399 -4.39 -23.98 21.83
N ASN A 400 -5.72 -23.82 21.86
CA ASN A 400 -6.56 -23.56 23.04
C ASN A 400 -6.26 -22.26 23.81
N THR A 401 -5.41 -21.38 23.29
CA THR A 401 -5.20 -20.05 23.88
C THR A 401 -6.35 -19.09 23.54
N MET A 402 -6.52 -18.07 24.37
CA MET A 402 -7.48 -16.98 24.11
C MET A 402 -7.14 -16.20 22.83
N GLU A 403 -5.85 -16.06 22.54
CA GLU A 403 -5.32 -15.28 21.42
C GLU A 403 -5.60 -15.97 20.08
N SER A 404 -5.38 -17.29 19.99
CA SER A 404 -5.70 -18.07 18.79
C SER A 404 -7.20 -18.08 18.50
N LYS A 405 -8.04 -18.32 19.51
CA LYS A 405 -9.51 -18.25 19.40
C LYS A 405 -9.99 -16.88 18.94
N SER A 406 -9.46 -15.81 19.56
CA SER A 406 -9.78 -14.43 19.18
C SER A 406 -9.39 -14.11 17.74
N LEU A 407 -8.23 -14.60 17.30
CA LEU A 407 -7.74 -14.41 15.94
C LEU A 407 -8.61 -15.16 14.90
N VAL A 408 -9.05 -16.38 15.20
CA VAL A 408 -9.97 -17.13 14.33
C VAL A 408 -11.35 -16.46 14.27
N LEU A 409 -11.87 -15.97 15.39
CA LEU A 409 -13.14 -15.23 15.42
C LEU A 409 -13.06 -13.92 14.62
N GLN A 410 -11.94 -13.18 14.71
CA GLN A 410 -11.71 -11.98 13.91
C GLN A 410 -11.63 -12.29 12.42
N TYR A 411 -11.00 -13.42 12.05
CA TYR A 411 -11.00 -13.91 10.68
C TYR A 411 -12.41 -14.20 10.18
N TYR A 412 -13.22 -14.96 10.93
CA TYR A 412 -14.62 -15.22 10.55
C TYR A 412 -15.44 -13.93 10.46
N THR A 413 -15.22 -12.97 11.35
CA THR A 413 -15.88 -11.67 11.32
C THR A 413 -15.54 -10.90 10.04
N ALA A 414 -14.26 -10.85 9.65
CA ALA A 414 -13.82 -10.21 8.41
C ALA A 414 -14.39 -10.91 7.16
N LEU A 415 -14.44 -12.25 7.21
CA LEU A 415 -15.00 -13.11 6.17
C LEU A 415 -16.48 -12.78 5.96
N ILE A 416 -17.29 -12.82 7.03
CA ILE A 416 -18.72 -12.51 7.02
C ILE A 416 -18.96 -11.10 6.52
N ARG A 417 -18.18 -10.11 6.96
CA ARG A 417 -18.30 -8.73 6.47
C ARG A 417 -18.10 -8.64 4.96
N ARG A 418 -17.06 -9.30 4.42
CA ARG A 418 -16.80 -9.28 2.97
C ARG A 418 -17.88 -10.00 2.20
N TYR A 419 -18.25 -11.22 2.56
CA TYR A 419 -19.32 -11.93 1.85
C TYR A 419 -20.67 -11.26 2.00
N GLY A 420 -20.95 -10.69 3.17
CA GLY A 420 -22.11 -9.84 3.39
C GLY A 420 -22.16 -8.67 2.41
N SER A 421 -21.03 -8.00 2.15
CA SER A 421 -20.97 -6.95 1.12
C SER A 421 -21.22 -7.47 -0.30
N ILE A 422 -20.76 -8.68 -0.63
CA ILE A 422 -20.99 -9.32 -1.93
C ILE A 422 -22.48 -9.69 -2.07
N LEU A 423 -23.08 -10.31 -1.05
CA LEU A 423 -24.49 -10.67 -1.03
C LEU A 423 -25.39 -9.44 -1.17
N ARG A 424 -25.06 -8.33 -0.50
CA ARG A 424 -25.76 -7.05 -0.67
C ARG A 424 -25.72 -6.52 -2.11
N SER A 425 -24.67 -6.83 -2.86
CA SER A 425 -24.52 -6.39 -4.27
C SER A 425 -25.14 -7.36 -5.29
N LYS A 426 -25.30 -8.64 -4.94
CA LYS A 426 -25.82 -9.68 -5.84
C LYS A 426 -27.33 -9.81 -5.72
N THR A 427 -28.02 -9.84 -6.85
CA THR A 427 -29.48 -9.99 -6.93
C THR A 427 -29.93 -11.42 -7.27
N SER A 428 -29.01 -12.30 -7.71
CA SER A 428 -29.34 -13.67 -8.20
C SER A 428 -29.10 -14.76 -7.15
N VAL A 429 -30.06 -15.69 -7.03
CA VAL A 429 -30.11 -16.77 -6.03
C VAL A 429 -29.20 -17.97 -6.36
N ASP A 430 -28.86 -18.19 -7.62
CA ASP A 430 -28.17 -19.41 -8.10
C ASP A 430 -26.72 -19.60 -7.59
N GLN A 431 -26.20 -18.65 -6.82
CA GLN A 431 -24.88 -18.71 -6.19
C GLN A 431 -24.94 -18.31 -4.70
N ALA A 432 -26.07 -18.58 -4.03
CA ALA A 432 -26.22 -18.31 -2.60
C ALA A 432 -25.20 -19.15 -1.82
N LEU A 433 -24.15 -18.49 -1.35
CA LEU A 433 -23.09 -19.11 -0.55
C LEU A 433 -23.68 -19.47 0.82
N ASP A 434 -23.29 -20.61 1.38
CA ASP A 434 -23.72 -21.04 2.71
C ASP A 434 -23.04 -20.20 3.81
N LEU A 435 -23.47 -18.94 3.93
CA LEU A 435 -23.05 -18.04 5.00
C LEU A 435 -23.52 -18.55 6.36
N VAL A 436 -24.59 -19.35 6.40
CA VAL A 436 -25.16 -19.89 7.64
C VAL A 436 -24.14 -20.79 8.34
N SER A 437 -23.47 -21.70 7.63
CA SER A 437 -22.44 -22.55 8.26
C SER A 437 -21.19 -21.79 8.72
N VAL A 438 -20.86 -20.67 8.07
CA VAL A 438 -19.79 -19.75 8.51
C VAL A 438 -20.19 -19.06 9.82
N VAL A 439 -21.42 -18.53 9.88
CA VAL A 439 -21.96 -17.87 11.07
C VAL A 439 -22.04 -18.84 12.24
N GLN A 440 -22.55 -20.07 12.02
CA GLN A 440 -22.63 -21.10 13.06
C GLN A 440 -21.25 -21.47 13.64
N ARG A 441 -20.22 -21.56 12.79
CA ARG A 441 -18.84 -21.77 13.26
C ARG A 441 -18.32 -20.59 14.06
N ALA A 442 -18.59 -19.37 13.61
CA ALA A 442 -18.21 -18.16 14.33
C ALA A 442 -18.91 -18.06 15.70
N GLU A 443 -20.19 -18.47 15.78
CA GLU A 443 -20.95 -18.56 17.04
C GLU A 443 -20.35 -19.60 17.98
N LEU A 444 -19.99 -20.79 17.48
CA LEU A 444 -19.28 -21.79 18.27
C LEU A 444 -17.93 -21.26 18.79
N MET A 445 -17.17 -20.57 17.93
CA MET A 445 -15.92 -19.92 18.34
C MET A 445 -16.17 -18.84 19.40
N SER A 446 -17.27 -18.10 19.29
CA SER A 446 -17.66 -17.09 20.28
C SER A 446 -17.97 -17.69 21.65
N LEU A 447 -18.70 -18.81 21.69
CA LEU A 447 -19.02 -19.54 22.92
C LEU A 447 -17.74 -20.09 23.57
N THR A 448 -16.91 -20.79 22.79
CA THR A 448 -15.65 -21.37 23.30
C THR A 448 -14.63 -20.32 23.78
N LEU A 449 -14.75 -19.07 23.32
CA LEU A 449 -13.93 -17.95 23.77
C LEU A 449 -14.48 -17.35 25.08
N MET A 450 -15.80 -17.30 25.25
CA MET A 450 -16.46 -16.87 26.49
C MET A 450 -16.34 -17.92 27.62
N GLU A 451 -16.25 -19.21 27.28
CA GLU A 451 -16.02 -20.30 28.24
C GLU A 451 -14.57 -20.37 28.75
N CYS A 452 -13.61 -19.75 28.06
CA CYS A 452 -12.23 -19.69 28.53
C CYS A 452 -12.15 -18.82 29.79
N PRO A 453 -11.76 -19.38 30.97
CA PRO A 453 -11.51 -18.56 32.13
C PRO A 453 -10.38 -17.59 31.79
N ALA A 454 -10.60 -16.29 32.07
CA ALA A 454 -9.51 -15.33 32.01
C ALA A 454 -8.37 -15.89 32.86
N THR A 455 -7.22 -16.16 32.26
CA THR A 455 -6.06 -16.68 32.98
C THR A 455 -5.69 -15.68 34.08
N CYS A 456 -6.12 -15.98 35.31
CA CYS A 456 -5.58 -15.38 36.52
C CYS A 456 -4.15 -15.88 36.68
N GLY A 457 -3.23 -15.34 35.87
CA GLY A 457 -1.86 -15.86 35.78
C GLY A 457 -0.93 -14.88 35.08
N ALA A 458 -0.18 -14.15 35.90
CA ALA A 458 1.05 -13.42 35.59
C ALA A 458 0.96 -12.20 34.65
N ASN A 459 1.02 -11.02 35.27
CA ASN A 459 1.21 -9.69 34.71
C ASN A 459 0.05 -9.16 33.84
N PRO A 460 -0.68 -8.12 34.29
CA PRO A 460 -1.46 -7.30 33.38
C PRO A 460 -0.49 -6.53 32.49
N ALA A 461 -0.02 -7.17 31.41
CA ALA A 461 0.48 -6.42 30.28
C ALA A 461 -0.64 -5.46 29.87
N LYS A 462 -0.32 -4.18 29.70
CA LYS A 462 -1.27 -3.06 29.49
C LYS A 462 -2.19 -3.19 28.27
N ASP A 463 -2.17 -4.32 27.56
CA ASP A 463 -2.77 -4.52 26.24
C ASP A 463 -3.68 -5.76 26.11
N SER A 464 -3.99 -6.50 27.18
CA SER A 464 -4.92 -7.65 27.06
C SER A 464 -6.36 -7.16 26.81
N ARG A 465 -6.78 -7.17 25.55
CA ARG A 465 -8.19 -6.91 25.19
C ARG A 465 -9.09 -7.96 25.86
N PRO A 466 -10.23 -7.56 26.44
CA PRO A 466 -11.13 -8.51 27.07
C PRO A 466 -11.68 -9.51 26.04
N SER A 467 -11.91 -10.76 26.45
CA SER A 467 -12.49 -11.84 25.61
C SER A 467 -13.78 -11.43 24.94
N SER A 468 -14.59 -10.64 25.64
CA SER A 468 -15.87 -10.16 25.15
C SER A 468 -15.75 -9.14 24.00
N SER A 469 -14.60 -8.50 23.80
CA SER A 469 -14.40 -7.52 22.72
C SER A 469 -14.53 -8.11 21.30
N PRO A 470 -13.78 -9.16 20.90
CA PRO A 470 -13.93 -9.77 19.58
C PRO A 470 -15.31 -10.38 19.37
N VAL A 471 -15.93 -10.93 20.42
CA VAL A 471 -17.31 -11.46 20.37
C VAL A 471 -18.32 -10.35 20.11
N MET A 472 -18.20 -9.21 20.80
CA MET A 472 -19.07 -8.06 20.58
C MET A 472 -18.90 -7.50 19.15
N GLN A 473 -17.66 -7.44 18.66
CA GLN A 473 -17.38 -7.00 17.29
C GLN A 473 -18.05 -7.92 16.27
N PHE A 474 -17.99 -9.24 16.48
CA PHE A 474 -18.65 -10.23 15.63
C PHE A 474 -20.16 -9.98 15.53
N TYR A 475 -20.88 -9.90 16.66
CA TYR A 475 -22.33 -9.68 16.64
C TYR A 475 -22.72 -8.30 16.12
N THR A 476 -21.91 -7.27 16.36
CA THR A 476 -22.15 -5.94 15.79
C THR A 476 -22.07 -5.97 14.27
N GLN A 477 -21.06 -6.67 13.71
CA GLN A 477 -20.91 -6.82 12.26
C GLN A 477 -22.03 -7.69 11.65
N LEU A 478 -22.50 -8.71 12.37
CA LEU A 478 -23.63 -9.53 11.93
C LEU A 478 -24.96 -8.73 11.94
N ALA A 479 -25.17 -7.90 12.96
CA ALA A 479 -26.31 -6.98 13.02
C ALA A 479 -26.31 -5.99 11.84
N GLU A 480 -25.17 -5.40 11.49
CA GLU A 480 -25.02 -4.52 10.32
C GLU A 480 -25.43 -5.22 9.01
N LEU A 481 -25.13 -6.52 8.88
CA LEU A 481 -25.56 -7.32 7.73
C LEU A 481 -27.07 -7.56 7.74
N TYR A 482 -27.66 -7.85 8.90
CA TYR A 482 -29.05 -8.23 9.07
C TYR A 482 -30.06 -7.12 8.79
N VAL A 483 -29.66 -5.85 8.95
CA VAL A 483 -30.44 -4.69 8.48
C VAL A 483 -30.87 -4.82 7.01
N HIS A 484 -30.09 -5.53 6.18
CA HIS A 484 -30.37 -5.70 4.76
C HIS A 484 -31.18 -6.96 4.41
N ALA A 485 -31.43 -7.85 5.37
CA ALA A 485 -32.18 -9.09 5.15
C ALA A 485 -33.61 -8.89 4.61
N PRO A 486 -34.40 -7.89 5.08
CA PRO A 486 -35.75 -7.69 4.55
C PRO A 486 -35.78 -7.40 3.04
N THR A 487 -34.74 -6.75 2.52
CA THR A 487 -34.61 -6.41 1.10
C THR A 487 -33.91 -7.48 0.27
N ASN A 488 -33.29 -8.48 0.90
CA ASN A 488 -32.48 -9.48 0.21
C ASN A 488 -32.65 -10.87 0.83
N PRO A 489 -33.39 -11.79 0.17
CA PRO A 489 -33.70 -13.11 0.71
C PRO A 489 -32.48 -14.05 0.81
N LEU A 490 -31.33 -13.66 0.25
CA LEU A 490 -30.08 -14.42 0.38
C LEU A 490 -29.46 -14.31 1.78
N ILE A 491 -29.82 -13.26 2.53
CA ILE A 491 -29.32 -13.05 3.89
C ILE A 491 -30.30 -13.73 4.84
N ARG A 492 -29.95 -14.93 5.29
CA ARG A 492 -30.74 -15.66 6.29
C ARG A 492 -30.41 -15.17 7.69
N LEU A 493 -31.43 -14.67 8.38
CA LEU A 493 -31.37 -14.30 9.79
C LEU A 493 -31.23 -15.55 10.66
N ASN A 494 -30.42 -15.45 11.71
CA ASN A 494 -30.34 -16.40 12.80
C ASN A 494 -30.53 -15.69 14.15
N THR A 495 -30.64 -16.46 15.23
CA THR A 495 -30.63 -15.93 16.59
C THR A 495 -29.31 -16.27 17.28
N PRO A 496 -28.72 -15.33 18.02
CA PRO A 496 -27.51 -15.59 18.79
C PRO A 496 -27.79 -16.69 19.84
N PRO A 497 -26.81 -17.53 20.20
CA PRO A 497 -26.94 -18.46 21.31
C PRO A 497 -27.26 -17.72 22.62
N PRO A 498 -28.24 -18.20 23.41
CA PRO A 498 -28.70 -17.50 24.62
C PRO A 498 -27.58 -17.34 25.65
N GLU A 499 -26.67 -18.31 25.76
CA GLU A 499 -25.53 -18.27 26.67
C GLU A 499 -24.63 -17.07 26.35
N THR A 500 -24.37 -16.80 25.07
CA THR A 500 -23.53 -15.67 24.67
C THR A 500 -24.21 -14.34 24.97
N VAL A 501 -25.52 -14.24 24.70
CA VAL A 501 -26.30 -13.04 25.00
C VAL A 501 -26.22 -12.71 26.49
N TYR A 502 -26.57 -13.67 27.34
CA TYR A 502 -26.66 -13.42 28.78
C TYR A 502 -25.28 -13.21 29.41
N LEU A 503 -24.24 -13.94 28.99
CA LEU A 503 -22.87 -13.70 29.45
C LEU A 503 -22.38 -12.28 29.12
N LEU A 504 -22.68 -11.76 27.92
CA LEU A 504 -22.31 -10.40 27.52
C LEU A 504 -23.11 -9.33 28.27
N VAL A 505 -24.40 -9.56 28.52
CA VAL A 505 -25.26 -8.65 29.28
C VAL A 505 -24.89 -8.63 30.76
N PHE A 506 -24.48 -9.76 31.33
CA PHE A 506 -24.01 -9.84 32.72
C PHE A 506 -22.56 -9.36 32.90
N THR A 507 -21.83 -9.10 31.82
CA THR A 507 -20.48 -8.53 31.93
C THR A 507 -20.58 -7.11 32.53
N PRO A 508 -19.77 -6.75 33.56
CA PRO A 508 -19.85 -5.44 34.24
C PRO A 508 -19.23 -4.30 33.40
N VAL A 509 -19.61 -4.21 32.13
CA VAL A 509 -19.11 -3.25 31.15
C VAL A 509 -20.32 -2.66 30.42
N LEU A 510 -20.61 -1.38 30.69
CA LEU A 510 -21.78 -0.69 30.16
C LEU A 510 -21.84 -0.67 28.62
N SER A 511 -20.68 -0.60 27.96
CA SER A 511 -20.62 -0.66 26.50
C SER A 511 -21.08 -2.00 25.94
N HIS A 512 -20.81 -3.12 26.63
CA HIS A 512 -21.29 -4.43 26.20
C HIS A 512 -22.81 -4.54 26.35
N MET A 513 -23.36 -4.11 27.48
CA MET A 513 -24.81 -4.09 27.69
C MET A 513 -25.53 -3.24 26.64
N SER A 514 -25.00 -2.04 26.36
CA SER A 514 -25.54 -1.12 25.35
C SER A 514 -25.46 -1.71 23.93
N LEU A 515 -24.29 -2.19 23.51
CA LEU A 515 -24.09 -2.77 22.19
C LEU A 515 -24.92 -4.04 21.99
N MET A 516 -25.00 -4.93 22.99
CA MET A 516 -25.80 -6.16 22.90
C MET A 516 -27.29 -5.84 22.81
N SER A 517 -27.77 -4.87 23.59
CA SER A 517 -29.16 -4.40 23.50
C SER A 517 -29.48 -3.85 22.11
N ASN A 518 -28.54 -3.10 21.52
CA ASN A 518 -28.67 -2.59 20.15
C ASN A 518 -28.67 -3.73 19.10
N VAL A 519 -27.78 -4.71 19.22
CA VAL A 519 -27.77 -5.91 18.37
C VAL A 519 -29.12 -6.61 18.39
N ILE A 520 -29.68 -6.87 19.57
CA ILE A 520 -30.96 -7.57 19.72
C ILE A 520 -32.11 -6.74 19.15
N ALA A 521 -32.10 -5.42 19.33
CA ALA A 521 -33.09 -4.52 18.72
C ALA A 521 -33.02 -4.55 17.18
N ILE A 522 -31.81 -4.55 16.60
CA ILE A 522 -31.61 -4.67 15.15
C ILE A 522 -32.09 -6.03 14.65
N TYR A 523 -31.78 -7.11 15.35
CA TYR A 523 -32.25 -8.45 15.00
C TYR A 523 -33.79 -8.49 14.98
N LYS A 524 -34.43 -8.02 16.05
CA LYS A 524 -35.89 -8.00 16.16
C LYS A 524 -36.54 -7.23 15.01
N SER A 525 -36.09 -6.01 14.76
CA SER A 525 -36.63 -5.19 13.67
C SER A 525 -36.41 -5.82 12.29
N SER A 526 -35.26 -6.48 12.07
CA SER A 526 -34.96 -7.19 10.83
C SER A 526 -35.84 -8.43 10.64
N PHE A 527 -36.11 -9.20 11.69
CA PHE A 527 -37.05 -10.32 11.67
C PHE A 527 -38.48 -9.85 11.37
N GLU A 528 -38.97 -8.82 12.07
CA GLU A 528 -40.31 -8.27 11.87
C GLU A 528 -40.53 -7.79 10.43
N GLN A 529 -39.56 -7.04 9.89
CA GLN A 529 -39.63 -6.53 8.51
C GLN A 529 -39.53 -7.66 7.48
N SER A 530 -38.70 -8.68 7.71
CA SER A 530 -38.56 -9.82 6.80
C SER A 530 -39.84 -10.66 6.75
N LEU A 531 -40.48 -10.89 7.90
CA LEU A 531 -41.77 -11.58 7.99
C LEU A 531 -42.92 -10.77 7.36
N ALA A 532 -42.93 -9.44 7.52
CA ALA A 532 -43.93 -8.58 6.88
C ALA A 532 -43.80 -8.53 5.35
N THR A 533 -42.56 -8.52 4.85
CA THR A 533 -42.26 -8.51 3.41
C THR A 533 -42.71 -9.81 2.74
N THR A 534 -42.49 -10.95 3.39
CA THR A 534 -42.88 -12.27 2.85
C THR A 534 -44.39 -12.49 2.92
N ALA A 535 -45.05 -12.01 3.97
CA ALA A 535 -46.52 -12.02 4.06
C ALA A 535 -47.20 -11.18 2.96
N SER A 536 -46.55 -10.11 2.50
CA SER A 536 -47.07 -9.22 1.46
C SER A 536 -46.86 -9.74 0.03
N ALA A 537 -45.95 -10.72 -0.17
CA ALA A 537 -45.51 -11.18 -1.49
C ALA A 537 -46.42 -12.23 -2.14
N GLY A 538 -47.51 -12.67 -1.49
CA GLY A 538 -48.53 -13.55 -2.09
C GLY A 538 -48.11 -15.00 -2.37
N ASP A 539 -46.83 -15.34 -2.27
CA ASP A 539 -46.36 -16.73 -2.25
C ASP A 539 -46.82 -17.40 -0.94
N ALA A 540 -47.37 -18.62 -1.04
CA ALA A 540 -47.84 -19.42 0.09
C ALA A 540 -46.83 -19.43 1.26
N PRO A 541 -47.26 -19.56 2.54
CA PRO A 541 -46.40 -19.36 3.69
C PRO A 541 -45.37 -20.48 3.78
N ARG A 542 -44.25 -20.35 3.07
CA ARG A 542 -43.02 -20.96 3.53
C ARG A 542 -42.73 -20.25 4.85
N GLN A 543 -42.90 -20.92 5.99
CA GLN A 543 -42.31 -20.48 7.25
C GLN A 543 -40.80 -20.32 7.00
N LEU A 544 -40.37 -19.10 6.65
CA LEU A 544 -38.96 -18.80 6.35
C LEU A 544 -38.08 -19.03 7.58
N TYR A 545 -38.66 -18.89 8.77
CA TYR A 545 -38.04 -19.10 10.06
C TYR A 545 -38.94 -19.98 10.92
N ALA A 546 -38.35 -20.88 11.70
CA ALA A 546 -39.09 -21.68 12.67
C ALA A 546 -39.61 -20.78 13.80
N ASP A 547 -40.84 -21.03 14.28
CA ASP A 547 -41.48 -20.25 15.35
C ASP A 547 -40.62 -20.20 16.63
N ALA A 548 -39.84 -21.25 16.89
CA ALA A 548 -38.89 -21.33 17.99
C ALA A 548 -37.79 -20.25 17.93
N VAL A 549 -37.33 -19.86 16.73
CA VAL A 549 -36.30 -18.82 16.53
C VAL A 549 -36.87 -17.43 16.83
N VAL A 550 -38.13 -17.18 16.48
CA VAL A 550 -38.79 -15.91 16.79
C VAL A 550 -39.11 -15.83 18.28
N ALA A 551 -39.54 -16.94 18.88
CA ALA A 551 -39.82 -17.03 20.31
C ALA A 551 -38.56 -16.79 21.17
N SER A 552 -37.41 -17.37 20.81
CA SER A 552 -36.16 -17.17 21.55
C SER A 552 -35.71 -15.70 21.54
N LEU A 553 -35.78 -15.04 20.37
CA LEU A 553 -35.44 -13.62 20.25
C LEU A 553 -36.35 -12.72 21.07
N ASN A 554 -37.66 -13.01 21.07
CA ASN A 554 -38.62 -12.29 21.90
C ASN A 554 -38.32 -12.46 23.40
N GLY A 555 -37.86 -13.66 23.80
CA GLY A 555 -37.40 -13.91 25.15
C GLY A 555 -36.17 -13.09 25.53
N TYR A 556 -35.17 -12.98 24.65
CA TYR A 556 -33.98 -12.15 24.89
C TYR A 556 -34.34 -10.68 25.15
N VAL A 557 -35.27 -10.15 24.34
CA VAL A 557 -35.75 -8.77 24.48
C VAL A 557 -36.44 -8.58 25.82
N LEU A 558 -37.33 -9.52 26.18
CA LEU A 558 -38.09 -9.44 27.42
C LEU A 558 -37.19 -9.53 28.64
N ASP A 559 -36.25 -10.46 28.65
CA ASP A 559 -35.29 -10.67 29.74
C ASP A 559 -34.38 -9.46 29.94
N ILE A 560 -33.87 -8.86 28.86
CA ILE A 560 -33.03 -7.64 28.95
C ILE A 560 -33.86 -6.46 29.45
N CYS A 561 -35.10 -6.29 29.00
CA CYS A 561 -36.00 -5.26 29.54
C CYS A 561 -36.33 -5.51 31.02
N ASN A 562 -36.50 -6.77 31.42
CA ASN A 562 -36.73 -7.16 32.81
C ASN A 562 -35.54 -6.85 33.70
N LEU A 563 -34.33 -7.09 33.19
CA LEU A 563 -33.07 -6.82 33.88
C LEU A 563 -32.74 -5.32 34.00
N LEU A 564 -32.94 -4.54 32.94
CA LEU A 564 -32.52 -3.13 32.90
C LEU A 564 -33.58 -2.12 33.33
N TRP A 565 -34.86 -2.42 33.12
CA TRP A 565 -35.93 -1.42 33.26
C TRP A 565 -37.04 -1.84 34.21
N ARG A 566 -37.60 -3.04 34.04
CA ARG A 566 -38.80 -3.46 34.79
C ARG A 566 -38.50 -3.95 36.21
N ASN A 567 -37.23 -4.09 36.57
CA ASN A 567 -36.77 -4.63 37.84
C ASN A 567 -37.42 -6.00 38.16
N ARG A 568 -37.47 -6.85 37.14
CA ARG A 568 -37.98 -8.24 37.19
C ARG A 568 -36.93 -9.20 36.63
N GLY A 569 -35.65 -8.84 36.78
CA GLY A 569 -34.54 -9.65 36.28
C GLY A 569 -34.60 -11.07 36.83
N LEU A 570 -34.18 -12.05 36.02
CA LEU A 570 -34.19 -13.48 36.35
C LEU A 570 -35.57 -14.15 36.48
N ASN A 571 -36.68 -13.41 36.39
CA ASN A 571 -38.02 -14.01 36.42
C ASN A 571 -38.34 -14.72 35.10
N GLY A 572 -38.74 -15.99 35.18
CA GLY A 572 -39.19 -16.82 34.05
C GLY A 572 -40.71 -16.98 33.92
N ASP A 573 -41.49 -16.34 34.79
CA ASP A 573 -42.94 -16.60 34.90
C ASP A 573 -43.79 -15.94 33.79
N GLU A 574 -43.22 -15.00 33.04
CA GLU A 574 -43.91 -14.28 31.97
C GLU A 574 -43.88 -15.04 30.64
N PRO A 575 -44.90 -14.91 29.78
CA PRO A 575 -44.89 -15.56 28.47
C PRO A 575 -43.70 -15.09 27.64
N ASN A 576 -42.89 -16.05 27.19
CA ASN A 576 -41.61 -15.89 26.48
C ASN A 576 -40.39 -15.49 27.34
N ALA A 577 -40.54 -15.21 28.65
CA ALA A 577 -39.38 -14.94 29.49
C ALA A 577 -38.53 -16.20 29.66
N LEU A 578 -37.20 -16.08 29.57
CA LEU A 578 -36.28 -17.20 29.72
C LEU A 578 -35.50 -17.13 31.04
N GLY A 579 -35.74 -16.09 31.86
CA GLY A 579 -35.07 -15.92 33.15
C GLY A 579 -33.55 -15.75 33.04
N CYS A 580 -33.05 -15.27 31.89
CA CYS A 580 -31.62 -15.20 31.59
C CYS A 580 -30.87 -16.55 31.71
N LEU A 581 -31.56 -17.67 31.51
CA LEU A 581 -31.07 -19.04 31.74
C LEU A 581 -30.65 -19.36 33.19
N VAL A 582 -31.00 -18.51 34.16
CA VAL A 582 -30.76 -18.80 35.56
C VAL A 582 -31.87 -19.70 36.07
N ARG A 583 -31.50 -20.84 36.66
CA ARG A 583 -32.47 -21.79 37.21
C ARG A 583 -33.23 -21.17 38.38
N SER A 584 -34.51 -21.49 38.50
CA SER A 584 -35.39 -20.90 39.53
C SER A 584 -34.90 -21.17 40.96
N ASP A 585 -34.33 -22.35 41.23
CA ASP A 585 -33.75 -22.68 42.54
C ASP A 585 -32.57 -21.78 42.91
N VAL A 586 -31.75 -21.38 41.93
CA VAL A 586 -30.66 -20.42 42.14
C VAL A 586 -31.19 -19.02 42.40
N VAL A 587 -32.26 -18.61 41.70
CA VAL A 587 -32.91 -17.32 41.94
C VAL A 587 -33.50 -17.23 43.34
N GLU A 588 -34.14 -18.29 43.83
CA GLU A 588 -34.66 -18.38 45.19
C GLU A 588 -33.54 -18.25 46.22
N LEU A 589 -32.45 -19.01 46.07
CA LEU A 589 -31.28 -18.93 46.95
C LEU A 589 -30.60 -17.55 46.96
N LEU A 590 -30.45 -16.92 45.79
CA LEU A 590 -29.90 -15.56 45.69
C LEU A 590 -30.82 -14.53 46.36
N THR A 591 -32.13 -14.70 46.21
CA THR A 591 -33.12 -13.82 46.83
C THR A 591 -33.09 -13.95 48.35
N GLU A 592 -32.99 -15.17 48.86
CA GLU A 592 -32.84 -15.46 50.30
C GLU A 592 -31.55 -14.86 50.85
N TYR A 593 -30.41 -15.05 50.16
CA TYR A 593 -29.13 -14.45 50.53
C TYR A 593 -29.16 -12.90 50.57
N ILE A 594 -29.81 -12.26 49.59
CA ILE A 594 -29.96 -10.80 49.57
C ILE A 594 -30.86 -10.34 50.73
N GLN A 595 -31.93 -11.07 51.05
CA GLN A 595 -32.80 -10.74 52.18
C GLN A 595 -32.06 -10.89 53.52
N GLU A 596 -31.28 -11.95 53.71
CA GLU A 596 -30.46 -12.17 54.90
C GLU A 596 -29.39 -11.08 55.07
N SER A 597 -28.67 -10.73 54.01
CA SER A 597 -27.66 -9.67 54.05
C SER A 597 -28.26 -8.29 54.35
N LEU A 598 -29.43 -7.96 53.81
CA LEU A 598 -30.17 -6.73 54.13
C LEU A 598 -30.68 -6.71 55.58
N LEU A 599 -31.07 -7.86 56.13
CA LEU A 599 -31.44 -7.99 57.55
C LEU A 599 -30.22 -7.82 58.48
N LEU A 600 -29.06 -8.31 58.08
CA LEU A 600 -27.79 -8.14 58.80
C LEU A 600 -27.30 -6.69 58.80
N GLU A 601 -27.43 -5.97 57.68
CA GLU A 601 -27.14 -4.53 57.63
C GLU A 601 -28.08 -3.71 58.52
N LYS A 602 -29.39 -4.03 58.52
CA LYS A 602 -30.37 -3.34 59.37
C LYS A 602 -30.18 -3.60 60.87
N THR A 603 -29.58 -4.73 61.25
CA THR A 603 -29.34 -5.11 62.65
C THR A 603 -27.95 -4.70 63.16
N GLY A 604 -27.10 -4.09 62.34
CA GLY A 604 -25.81 -3.51 62.74
C GLY A 604 -24.73 -4.52 63.17
N LYS A 605 -24.97 -5.82 63.02
CA LYS A 605 -23.99 -6.87 63.36
C LYS A 605 -23.17 -7.26 62.13
N ARG A 606 -22.08 -6.54 61.87
CA ARG A 606 -21.03 -7.01 60.96
C ARG A 606 -20.29 -8.18 61.62
N TYR A 607 -20.59 -9.40 61.22
CA TYR A 607 -19.67 -10.52 61.36
C TYR A 607 -18.81 -10.58 60.10
N TRP A 608 -17.54 -10.20 60.22
CA TRP A 608 -16.51 -10.63 59.27
C TRP A 608 -16.06 -12.03 59.70
N PRO A 609 -16.15 -13.06 58.84
CA PRO A 609 -15.42 -14.30 59.06
C PRO A 609 -13.97 -14.15 58.56
N ASP A 610 -13.01 -14.64 59.35
CA ASP A 610 -11.61 -14.89 58.97
C ASP A 610 -11.49 -15.94 57.85
#